data_AF-A0A3L7PH20-F1
#
_entry.id   AF-A0A3L7PH20-F1
#
_cell.length_a   1.000
_cell.length_b   1.000
_cell.length_c   1.000
_cell.angle_alpha   90.00
_cell.angle_beta   90.00
_cell.angle_gamma   90.00
#
_symmetry.space_group_name_H-M   'P 1'
#
loop_
_entity.id
_entity.type
_entity.pdbx_description
1 polymer ?
#
loop_
_entity_poly.entity_id
_entity_poly.type
_entity_poly.pdbx_seq_one_letter_code
_entity_poly.pdbx_strand_id
1 'polypeptide(L)'
;MPDMSKRYADVVRWLAAAMMVAIVASQPATAQVTFDWATVGNPGNAPDTLTMTKGAVPDSTTGYGSVGYTYQISKYDVTNAQYVQFLNTVDPAGSNTLRVYNTKMSDPSANPAGLAYTGGIDRNLTAASGTRYSAKAGQENTPAIWINWASGARFVNWLANSQGSGSTESGVYDMSVFTGNSFATPPARANGATVFLPSEDEYYKAAYYDPTKSGTGGYWQYGTQSNTAPSSVAPAGTSNSANIGAGTDGQSAGTLASTMATTGATFDSAVNYLTAVGAYTAATSAYGLYDVEGLVYNWTEGTRTSFGNQLPIYRGGSWRYNEGASGAAYRNVYSGANATSYAWYGFRVASLPATITIDVASGTQTQTQAGYATLSGTLPVLKTGAGTLVLDQANTLTGSTTVQGGVLQLANASALASSPVAVAAGATLAVAPYLRTTVAGLGLSGSGLVDVTSGLVTVTSGLSATDLVAEILEGRGTGSWTGTSGIMSSTAAADVALGIPRAVGWLDNGDGSLTVAYAAPGDTNLDWQVDVLDVANILAGGKFNTGAPGTWSVGDFNYDGLVNVLDAADFLTTGLYDQGSYNPPPDSLVAAGSVAAVPEPSSIAIAVGGVIAALGWNRRRRPWCR
;
A
#
# COMPACT_ATOMS: atom_id res chain seq x y z
N MET A 1 -8.69 -13.25 -77.88
CA MET A 1 -7.74 -12.28 -77.33
C MET A 1 -8.52 -11.16 -76.66
N PRO A 2 -8.66 -11.14 -75.32
CA PRO A 2 -9.20 -10.00 -74.60
C PRO A 2 -8.10 -9.27 -73.82
N ASP A 3 -7.70 -8.14 -74.40
CA ASP A 3 -7.50 -6.82 -73.79
C ASP A 3 -6.78 -6.70 -72.42
N MET A 4 -5.45 -6.54 -72.50
CA MET A 4 -4.55 -6.19 -71.39
C MET A 4 -4.64 -4.72 -70.91
N SER A 5 -5.53 -3.88 -71.47
CA SER A 5 -5.61 -2.46 -71.10
C SER A 5 -6.37 -2.18 -69.80
N LYS A 6 -7.26 -3.09 -69.36
CA LYS A 6 -8.03 -2.91 -68.11
C LYS A 6 -7.25 -3.19 -66.82
N ARG A 7 -6.14 -3.94 -66.89
CA ARG A 7 -5.33 -4.27 -65.70
C ARG A 7 -4.40 -3.14 -65.23
N TYR A 8 -4.15 -2.12 -66.07
CA TYR A 8 -3.32 -0.98 -65.69
C TYR A 8 -4.11 0.16 -65.02
N ALA A 9 -5.41 0.28 -65.27
CA ALA A 9 -6.24 1.34 -64.67
C ALA A 9 -6.57 1.07 -63.19
N ASP A 10 -6.68 -0.20 -62.79
CA ASP A 10 -7.01 -0.57 -61.41
C ASP A 10 -5.78 -0.54 -60.48
N VAL A 11 -4.57 -0.83 -60.98
CA VAL A 11 -3.34 -0.75 -60.19
C VAL A 11 -2.96 0.70 -59.85
N VAL A 12 -3.25 1.65 -60.75
CA VAL A 12 -3.00 3.08 -60.50
C VAL A 12 -4.02 3.70 -59.53
N ARG A 13 -5.24 3.16 -59.44
CA ARG A 13 -6.23 3.57 -58.42
C ARG A 13 -5.92 3.03 -57.02
N TRP A 14 -5.27 1.88 -56.92
CA TRP A 14 -4.82 1.32 -55.63
C TRP A 14 -3.54 1.97 -55.09
N LEU A 15 -2.69 2.55 -55.95
CA LEU A 15 -1.48 3.26 -55.53
C LEU A 15 -1.74 4.72 -55.11
N ALA A 16 -2.84 5.35 -55.55
CA ALA A 16 -3.24 6.68 -55.10
C ALA A 16 -4.05 6.68 -53.78
N ALA A 17 -4.68 5.55 -53.43
CA ALA A 17 -5.40 5.38 -52.15
C ALA A 17 -4.49 4.96 -50.98
N ALA A 18 -3.29 4.44 -51.27
CA ALA A 18 -2.30 4.05 -50.27
C ALA A 18 -1.30 5.17 -49.89
N MET A 19 -1.46 6.38 -50.47
CA MET A 19 -0.59 7.53 -50.21
C MET A 19 -1.38 8.77 -49.76
N MET A 20 -2.46 8.58 -48.99
CA MET A 20 -2.78 9.50 -47.90
C MET A 20 -2.22 8.90 -46.62
N VAL A 21 -0.90 9.04 -46.45
CA VAL A 21 -0.29 9.09 -45.13
C VAL A 21 -1.01 10.22 -44.43
N ALA A 22 -1.89 9.87 -43.50
CA ALA A 22 -2.34 10.80 -42.49
C ALA A 22 -1.06 11.35 -41.86
N ILE A 23 -0.74 12.61 -42.19
CA ILE A 23 0.01 13.45 -41.28
C ILE A 23 -0.93 13.60 -40.09
N VAL A 24 -1.01 12.57 -39.25
CA VAL A 24 -1.23 12.77 -37.84
C VAL A 24 0.00 13.58 -37.46
N ALA A 25 -0.16 14.90 -37.46
CA ALA A 25 0.72 15.73 -36.68
C ALA A 25 0.72 15.06 -35.31
N SER A 26 1.83 14.43 -34.95
CA SER A 26 2.09 14.02 -33.58
C SER A 26 2.00 15.34 -32.81
N GLN A 27 0.81 15.64 -32.29
CA GLN A 27 0.72 16.69 -31.30
C GLN A 27 1.70 16.26 -30.22
N PRO A 28 2.65 17.12 -29.81
CA PRO A 28 3.49 16.79 -28.68
C PRO A 28 2.52 16.39 -27.57
N ALA A 29 2.68 15.20 -27.02
CA ALA A 29 1.94 14.82 -25.83
C ALA A 29 2.17 15.98 -24.85
N THR A 30 1.11 16.71 -24.52
CA THR A 30 1.20 17.78 -23.52
C THR A 30 1.77 17.12 -22.28
N ALA A 31 2.94 17.60 -21.83
CA ALA A 31 3.60 17.08 -20.63
C ALA A 31 2.54 16.95 -19.54
N GLN A 32 2.47 15.83 -18.82
CA GLN A 32 1.49 15.65 -17.75
C GLN A 32 1.97 16.34 -16.47
N VAL A 33 1.05 16.90 -15.69
CA VAL A 33 1.35 17.32 -14.32
C VAL A 33 1.70 16.07 -13.55
N THR A 34 2.89 16.09 -12.97
CA THR A 34 3.41 15.06 -12.07
C THR A 34 3.73 15.67 -10.72
N PHE A 35 3.79 14.82 -9.69
CA PHE A 35 4.11 15.20 -8.33
C PHE A 35 5.19 14.30 -7.76
N ASP A 36 6.07 14.89 -6.97
CA ASP A 36 6.88 14.12 -6.02
C ASP A 36 6.00 13.78 -4.83
N TRP A 37 5.71 12.49 -4.67
CA TRP A 37 4.82 11.98 -3.62
C TRP A 37 5.59 11.62 -2.35
N ALA A 38 5.01 11.96 -1.20
CA ALA A 38 5.34 11.40 0.10
C ALA A 38 4.31 10.32 0.46
N THR A 39 4.76 9.09 0.72
CA THR A 39 3.87 8.03 1.19
C THR A 39 3.65 8.17 2.69
N VAL A 40 2.41 8.38 3.10
CA VAL A 40 1.98 8.48 4.50
C VAL A 40 1.40 7.15 4.94
N GLY A 41 2.16 6.42 5.76
CA GLY A 41 1.84 5.07 6.24
C GLY A 41 1.15 5.04 7.61
N ASN A 42 1.35 3.95 8.36
CA ASN A 42 0.81 3.72 9.71
C ASN A 42 -0.73 3.86 9.78
N PRO A 43 -1.48 3.08 8.98
CA PRO A 43 -2.95 3.09 9.04
C PRO A 43 -3.44 2.76 10.45
N GLY A 44 -4.50 3.43 10.90
CA GLY A 44 -5.09 3.20 12.23
C GLY A 44 -4.30 3.83 13.38
N ASN A 45 -3.37 4.75 13.10
CA ASN A 45 -2.68 5.52 14.14
C ASN A 45 -3.69 6.25 15.05
N ALA A 46 -3.36 6.32 16.34
CA ALA A 46 -4.16 7.06 17.30
C ALA A 46 -4.23 8.54 16.90
N PRO A 47 -5.38 9.22 17.08
CA PRO A 47 -5.48 10.65 16.81
C PRO A 47 -4.71 11.48 17.84
N ASP A 48 -4.28 12.68 17.43
CA ASP A 48 -3.71 13.67 18.32
C ASP A 48 -4.76 14.22 19.29
N THR A 49 -4.40 14.29 20.56
CA THR A 49 -5.24 14.85 21.64
C THR A 49 -5.13 16.37 21.76
N LEU A 50 -4.25 17.02 20.98
CA LEU A 50 -4.10 18.46 20.96
C LEU A 50 -5.44 19.17 20.71
N THR A 51 -5.74 20.17 21.53
CA THR A 51 -6.94 21.00 21.36
C THR A 51 -6.68 22.09 20.34
N MET A 52 -7.65 22.26 19.44
CA MET A 52 -7.47 23.05 18.23
C MET A 52 -7.90 24.50 18.46
N THR A 53 -7.33 25.38 17.64
CA THR A 53 -7.58 26.82 17.70
C THR A 53 -7.98 27.33 16.32
N LYS A 54 -8.99 28.20 16.29
CA LYS A 54 -9.35 29.01 15.13
C LYS A 54 -8.85 30.43 15.35
N GLY A 55 -7.71 30.78 14.77
CA GLY A 55 -7.05 32.04 15.14
C GLY A 55 -6.57 31.99 16.59
N ALA A 56 -6.86 33.03 17.38
CA ALA A 56 -6.65 33.02 18.84
C ALA A 56 -7.82 32.44 19.64
N VAL A 57 -8.86 31.94 18.97
CA VAL A 57 -10.05 31.43 19.66
C VAL A 57 -9.94 29.91 19.79
N PRO A 58 -10.02 29.34 21.01
CA PRO A 58 -10.15 27.90 21.18
C PRO A 58 -11.37 27.38 20.42
N ASP A 59 -11.15 26.43 19.52
CA ASP A 59 -12.21 25.68 18.85
C ASP A 59 -12.67 24.50 19.73
N SER A 60 -11.89 24.18 20.77
CA SER A 60 -12.21 23.18 21.81
C SER A 60 -12.41 21.74 21.28
N THR A 61 -12.06 21.48 20.03
CA THR A 61 -12.07 20.14 19.44
C THR A 61 -10.69 19.51 19.43
N THR A 62 -10.68 18.19 19.45
CA THR A 62 -9.50 17.34 19.54
C THR A 62 -9.76 16.05 18.72
N GLY A 63 -8.75 15.20 18.57
CA GLY A 63 -8.89 13.90 17.93
C GLY A 63 -8.53 13.90 16.45
N TYR A 64 -7.48 14.63 16.04
CA TYR A 64 -7.12 14.83 14.62
C TYR A 64 -5.93 13.99 14.17
N GLY A 65 -5.88 13.70 12.88
CA GLY A 65 -4.76 13.01 12.24
C GLY A 65 -4.83 11.49 12.27
N SER A 66 -5.92 10.88 12.73
CA SER A 66 -6.13 9.43 12.61
C SER A 66 -6.60 9.09 11.20
N VAL A 67 -5.84 8.25 10.49
CA VAL A 67 -6.16 7.84 9.12
C VAL A 67 -6.05 6.32 9.02
N GLY A 68 -7.12 5.66 8.57
CA GLY A 68 -7.25 4.21 8.52
C GLY A 68 -6.58 3.53 7.31
N TYR A 69 -5.92 4.27 6.42
CA TYR A 69 -5.27 3.75 5.22
C TYR A 69 -3.96 4.47 4.92
N THR A 70 -3.12 3.83 4.12
CA THR A 70 -1.92 4.44 3.53
C THR A 70 -2.32 5.27 2.33
N TYR A 71 -1.80 6.50 2.23
CA TYR A 71 -2.03 7.39 1.11
C TYR A 71 -0.74 8.11 0.72
N GLN A 72 -0.80 8.93 -0.31
CA GLN A 72 0.28 9.79 -0.77
C GLN A 72 -0.17 11.24 -0.74
N ILE A 73 0.76 12.15 -0.48
CA ILE A 73 0.52 13.60 -0.56
C ILE A 73 1.70 14.28 -1.24
N SER A 74 1.45 15.33 -2.01
CA SER A 74 2.51 16.04 -2.71
C SER A 74 3.50 16.63 -1.69
N LYS A 75 4.80 16.35 -1.89
CA LYS A 75 5.89 16.88 -1.03
C LYS A 75 5.90 18.40 -0.98
N TYR A 76 5.41 19.03 -2.04
CA TYR A 76 5.36 20.45 -2.26
C TYR A 76 3.92 20.93 -2.50
N ASP A 77 3.65 22.20 -2.28
CA ASP A 77 2.44 22.87 -2.77
C ASP A 77 2.40 22.85 -4.31
N VAL A 78 1.20 22.91 -4.89
CA VAL A 78 1.04 22.98 -6.35
C VAL A 78 1.75 24.22 -6.88
N THR A 79 2.65 24.05 -7.85
CA THR A 79 3.50 25.12 -8.38
C THR A 79 2.81 25.92 -9.48
N ASN A 80 3.33 27.10 -9.79
CA ASN A 80 2.86 27.88 -10.94
C ASN A 80 3.01 27.11 -12.25
N ALA A 81 4.10 26.36 -12.45
CA ALA A 81 4.28 25.56 -13.66
C ALA A 81 3.19 24.49 -13.82
N GLN A 82 2.86 23.77 -12.74
CA GLN A 82 1.79 22.77 -12.74
C GLN A 82 0.42 23.41 -12.99
N TYR A 83 0.14 24.55 -12.34
CA TYR A 83 -1.13 25.25 -12.51
C TYR A 83 -1.29 25.91 -13.88
N VAL A 84 -0.20 26.41 -14.48
CA VAL A 84 -0.18 26.93 -15.86
C VAL A 84 -0.57 25.86 -16.86
N GLN A 85 -0.08 24.63 -16.68
CA GLN A 85 -0.44 23.52 -17.55
C GLN A 85 -1.94 23.22 -17.46
N PHE A 86 -2.50 23.20 -16.24
CA PHE A 86 -3.94 23.08 -16.04
C PHE A 86 -4.69 24.21 -16.75
N LEU A 87 -4.34 25.48 -16.50
CA LEU A 87 -5.01 26.64 -17.10
C LEU A 87 -5.00 26.62 -18.63
N ASN A 88 -3.85 26.31 -19.24
CA ASN A 88 -3.71 26.20 -20.69
C ASN A 88 -4.54 25.06 -21.28
N THR A 89 -4.84 24.03 -20.49
CA THR A 89 -5.65 22.90 -20.93
C THR A 89 -7.15 23.17 -20.77
N VAL A 90 -7.56 23.73 -19.62
CA VAL A 90 -8.99 23.89 -19.26
C VAL A 90 -9.59 25.22 -19.70
N ASP A 91 -8.75 26.23 -19.94
CA ASP A 91 -9.15 27.52 -20.51
C ASP A 91 -8.19 27.90 -21.66
N PRO A 92 -8.13 27.11 -22.74
CA PRO A 92 -7.19 27.33 -23.83
C PRO A 92 -7.42 28.67 -24.54
N ALA A 93 -8.64 29.21 -24.46
CA ALA A 93 -9.02 30.52 -24.97
C ALA A 93 -8.76 31.68 -23.99
N GLY A 94 -8.30 31.44 -22.75
CA GLY A 94 -8.00 32.50 -21.79
C GLY A 94 -9.23 33.33 -21.37
N SER A 95 -10.43 32.83 -21.70
CA SER A 95 -11.73 33.45 -21.49
C SER A 95 -12.13 33.46 -20.02
N ASN A 96 -11.57 32.52 -19.26
CA ASN A 96 -11.77 32.35 -17.82
C ASN A 96 -13.24 32.19 -17.41
N THR A 97 -14.04 31.48 -18.22
CA THR A 97 -15.47 31.22 -17.96
C THR A 97 -15.70 30.47 -16.65
N LEU A 98 -14.82 29.51 -16.33
CA LEU A 98 -14.84 28.75 -15.07
C LEU A 98 -14.21 29.51 -13.89
N ARG A 99 -13.68 30.73 -14.12
CA ARG A 99 -13.06 31.57 -13.08
C ARG A 99 -11.95 30.83 -12.31
N VAL A 100 -11.24 29.92 -12.98
CA VAL A 100 -10.12 29.15 -12.42
C VAL A 100 -8.83 29.98 -12.36
N TYR A 101 -8.71 31.01 -13.20
CA TYR A 101 -7.65 32.00 -13.14
C TYR A 101 -8.15 33.25 -12.40
N ASN A 102 -7.29 33.84 -11.56
CA ASN A 102 -7.56 35.13 -10.93
C ASN A 102 -6.66 36.19 -11.58
N THR A 103 -7.20 37.34 -11.98
CA THR A 103 -6.40 38.41 -12.60
C THR A 103 -5.27 38.92 -11.71
N LYS A 104 -5.41 38.80 -10.39
CA LYS A 104 -4.35 39.11 -9.40
C LYS A 104 -3.16 38.15 -9.46
N MET A 105 -3.27 37.05 -10.20
CA MET A 105 -2.13 36.19 -10.53
C MET A 105 -1.16 36.90 -11.47
N SER A 106 -1.62 37.82 -12.34
CA SER A 106 -0.73 38.55 -13.27
C SER A 106 -0.57 40.03 -12.91
N ASP A 107 -1.63 40.70 -12.46
CA ASP A 107 -1.71 42.17 -12.35
C ASP A 107 -1.79 42.66 -10.89
N PRO A 108 -0.79 43.43 -10.40
CA PRO A 108 -0.77 43.91 -9.01
C PRO A 108 -1.75 45.05 -8.77
N SER A 109 -2.13 45.79 -9.82
CA SER A 109 -3.10 46.89 -9.70
C SER A 109 -4.51 46.37 -9.38
N ALA A 110 -4.79 45.11 -9.69
CA ALA A 110 -6.03 44.43 -9.34
C ALA A 110 -6.10 44.01 -7.86
N ASN A 111 -5.05 44.23 -7.07
CA ASN A 111 -4.97 43.79 -5.69
C ASN A 111 -5.51 44.86 -4.70
N PRO A 112 -6.69 44.64 -4.08
CA PRO A 112 -7.25 45.59 -3.11
C PRO A 112 -6.46 45.66 -1.80
N ALA A 113 -5.53 44.73 -1.55
CA ALA A 113 -4.66 44.75 -0.38
C ALA A 113 -3.39 45.60 -0.57
N GLY A 114 -3.22 46.26 -1.73
CA GLY A 114 -2.10 47.17 -2.01
C GLY A 114 -0.74 46.49 -2.14
N LEU A 115 -0.71 45.15 -2.31
CA LEU A 115 0.54 44.40 -2.45
C LEU A 115 0.96 44.46 -3.93
N ALA A 116 2.17 44.96 -4.20
CA ALA A 116 2.75 45.06 -5.55
C ALA A 116 3.19 43.70 -6.11
N TYR A 117 3.22 42.65 -5.28
CA TYR A 117 3.41 41.31 -5.77
C TYR A 117 2.10 40.70 -6.27
N THR A 118 2.25 39.94 -7.34
CA THR A 118 1.22 39.19 -8.03
C THR A 118 1.47 37.71 -7.84
N GLY A 119 0.51 36.85 -8.20
CA GLY A 119 0.86 35.44 -8.42
C GLY A 119 2.00 35.28 -9.44
N GLY A 120 2.49 34.06 -9.60
CA GLY A 120 3.59 33.78 -10.52
C GLY A 120 3.14 33.39 -11.92
N ILE A 121 1.96 33.84 -12.38
CA ILE A 121 1.37 33.42 -13.66
C ILE A 121 0.93 34.64 -14.46
N ASP A 122 1.46 34.80 -15.66
CA ASP A 122 1.03 35.79 -16.65
C ASP A 122 -0.07 35.24 -17.55
N ARG A 123 -0.98 36.12 -17.99
CA ARG A 123 -2.01 35.83 -18.98
C ARG A 123 -1.85 36.73 -20.21
N ASN A 124 -1.55 36.13 -21.35
CA ASN A 124 -1.44 36.79 -22.64
C ASN A 124 -2.55 36.32 -23.60
N LEU A 125 -3.57 37.17 -23.81
CA LEU A 125 -4.70 36.86 -24.68
C LEU A 125 -4.36 36.88 -26.18
N THR A 126 -3.19 37.39 -26.57
CA THR A 126 -2.72 37.38 -27.96
C THR A 126 -1.87 36.14 -28.28
N ALA A 127 -1.54 35.32 -27.28
CA ALA A 127 -0.83 34.06 -27.49
C ALA A 127 -1.74 33.00 -28.12
N ALA A 128 -1.14 31.93 -28.64
CA ALA A 128 -1.88 30.83 -29.25
C ALA A 128 -2.85 30.18 -28.24
N SER A 129 -3.93 29.59 -28.77
CA SER A 129 -4.86 28.81 -27.94
C SER A 129 -4.12 27.67 -27.26
N GLY A 130 -4.29 27.52 -25.95
CA GLY A 130 -3.55 26.54 -25.15
C GLY A 130 -2.15 26.98 -24.71
N THR A 131 -1.74 28.23 -24.98
CA THR A 131 -0.48 28.82 -24.49
C THR A 131 -0.68 30.23 -23.94
N ARG A 132 -1.89 30.56 -23.47
CA ARG A 132 -2.26 31.91 -23.00
C ARG A 132 -1.81 32.20 -21.59
N TYR A 133 -1.43 31.16 -20.85
CA TYR A 133 -0.89 31.25 -19.50
C TYR A 133 0.59 30.84 -19.51
N SER A 134 1.41 31.58 -18.78
CA SER A 134 2.83 31.26 -18.60
C SER A 134 3.27 31.57 -17.18
N ALA A 135 4.13 30.74 -16.60
CA ALA A 135 4.77 31.12 -15.35
C ALA A 135 5.68 32.32 -15.59
N LYS A 136 5.75 33.24 -14.62
CA LYS A 136 6.72 34.33 -14.64
C LYS A 136 8.12 33.74 -14.55
N ALA A 137 9.06 34.31 -15.31
CA ALA A 137 10.42 33.80 -15.36
C ALA A 137 11.04 33.70 -13.96
N GLY A 138 11.51 32.50 -13.60
CA GLY A 138 12.11 32.21 -12.28
C GLY A 138 11.09 31.93 -11.17
N GLN A 139 9.79 31.91 -11.48
CA GLN A 139 8.71 31.63 -10.53
C GLN A 139 7.97 30.31 -10.83
N GLU A 140 8.49 29.50 -11.74
CA GLU A 140 7.93 28.20 -12.16
C GLU A 140 7.68 27.27 -10.96
N ASN A 141 8.63 27.26 -10.02
CA ASN A 141 8.61 26.43 -8.81
C ASN A 141 8.12 27.18 -7.55
N THR A 142 7.58 28.39 -7.69
CA THR A 142 6.89 29.05 -6.57
C THR A 142 5.43 28.56 -6.52
N PRO A 143 4.77 28.56 -5.34
CA PRO A 143 3.43 28.01 -5.21
C PRO A 143 2.42 28.83 -6.01
N ALA A 144 1.43 28.15 -6.60
CA ALA A 144 0.27 28.78 -7.19
C ALA A 144 -0.61 29.37 -6.07
N ILE A 145 -0.78 30.69 -6.10
CA ILE A 145 -1.56 31.46 -5.12
C ILE A 145 -2.77 32.12 -5.77
N TRP A 146 -3.65 32.73 -4.96
CA TRP A 146 -4.98 33.19 -5.39
C TRP A 146 -5.89 32.04 -5.79
N ILE A 147 -5.69 30.88 -5.17
CA ILE A 147 -6.51 29.70 -5.38
C ILE A 147 -7.68 29.73 -4.38
N ASN A 148 -8.90 29.74 -4.90
CA ASN A 148 -10.08 29.40 -4.11
C ASN A 148 -10.29 27.88 -4.13
N TRP A 149 -11.08 27.36 -3.19
CA TRP A 149 -11.30 25.91 -3.08
C TRP A 149 -11.90 25.28 -4.34
N ALA A 150 -12.86 25.95 -5.01
CA ALA A 150 -13.47 25.44 -6.23
C ALA A 150 -12.44 25.24 -7.36
N SER A 151 -11.47 26.16 -7.50
CA SER A 151 -10.36 26.01 -8.43
C SER A 151 -9.49 24.79 -8.12
N GLY A 152 -9.18 24.55 -6.84
CA GLY A 152 -8.45 23.35 -6.39
C GLY A 152 -9.22 22.06 -6.67
N ALA A 153 -10.54 22.05 -6.42
CA ALA A 153 -11.41 20.92 -6.73
C ALA A 153 -11.48 20.62 -8.23
N ARG A 154 -11.55 21.65 -9.08
CA ARG A 154 -11.48 21.51 -10.54
C ARG A 154 -10.16 20.95 -11.02
N PHE A 155 -9.06 21.41 -10.43
CA PHE A 155 -7.73 20.89 -10.72
C PHE A 155 -7.65 19.39 -10.39
N VAL A 156 -8.17 18.98 -9.24
CA VAL A 156 -8.22 17.57 -8.82
C VAL A 156 -9.14 16.72 -9.71
N ASN A 157 -10.34 17.22 -10.06
CA ASN A 157 -11.22 16.54 -11.02
C ASN A 157 -10.51 16.32 -12.36
N TRP A 158 -9.79 17.32 -12.85
CA TRP A 158 -9.02 17.22 -14.08
C TRP A 158 -7.90 16.17 -13.97
N LEU A 159 -7.17 16.11 -12.85
CA LEU A 159 -6.18 15.05 -12.60
C LEU A 159 -6.83 13.65 -12.61
N ALA A 160 -7.97 13.48 -11.93
CA ALA A 160 -8.68 12.21 -11.85
C ALA A 160 -9.21 11.75 -13.22
N ASN A 161 -9.57 12.68 -14.09
CA ASN A 161 -10.00 12.42 -15.45
C ASN A 161 -8.83 12.32 -16.45
N SER A 162 -7.67 11.83 -16.00
CA SER A 162 -6.48 11.61 -16.83
C SER A 162 -5.87 12.88 -17.47
N GLN A 163 -6.14 14.06 -16.90
CA GLN A 163 -5.65 15.34 -17.40
C GLN A 163 -6.10 15.61 -18.85
N GLY A 164 -5.40 16.49 -19.59
CA GLY A 164 -5.76 16.80 -20.99
C GLY A 164 -7.21 17.29 -21.11
N SER A 165 -8.00 16.70 -21.99
CA SER A 165 -9.43 17.02 -22.16
C SER A 165 -10.34 16.47 -21.04
N GLY A 166 -9.77 15.94 -19.96
CA GLY A 166 -10.52 15.45 -18.80
C GLY A 166 -11.45 16.51 -18.20
N SER A 167 -12.61 16.08 -17.72
CA SER A 167 -13.61 16.96 -17.11
C SER A 167 -13.09 17.64 -15.84
N THR A 168 -13.40 18.92 -15.66
CA THR A 168 -13.23 19.65 -14.39
C THR A 168 -14.48 19.63 -13.52
N GLU A 169 -15.61 19.18 -14.07
CA GLU A 169 -16.94 19.34 -13.48
C GLU A 169 -17.42 18.09 -12.72
N SER A 170 -16.75 16.96 -12.93
CA SER A 170 -17.12 15.64 -12.40
C SER A 170 -15.88 14.78 -12.18
N GLY A 171 -15.99 13.70 -11.40
CA GLY A 171 -14.92 12.73 -11.16
C GLY A 171 -14.70 12.49 -9.68
N VAL A 172 -14.08 13.46 -9.00
CA VAL A 172 -13.83 13.41 -7.55
C VAL A 172 -14.87 14.22 -6.81
N TYR A 173 -15.11 15.46 -7.24
CA TYR A 173 -16.09 16.37 -6.63
C TYR A 173 -17.20 16.67 -7.64
N ASP A 174 -18.45 16.61 -7.17
CA ASP A 174 -19.59 17.08 -7.94
C ASP A 174 -19.59 18.61 -7.97
N MET A 175 -19.31 19.19 -9.13
CA MET A 175 -19.25 20.64 -9.29
C MET A 175 -20.62 21.27 -9.59
N SER A 176 -21.68 20.47 -9.76
CA SER A 176 -23.03 20.97 -9.99
C SER A 176 -23.64 21.67 -8.77
N VAL A 177 -23.09 21.43 -7.57
CA VAL A 177 -23.50 22.09 -6.33
C VAL A 177 -22.98 23.53 -6.20
N PHE A 178 -22.18 24.00 -7.16
CA PHE A 178 -21.59 25.33 -7.15
C PHE A 178 -22.41 26.31 -7.98
N THR A 179 -22.54 27.54 -7.50
CA THR A 179 -22.98 28.68 -8.31
C THR A 179 -21.77 29.51 -8.69
N GLY A 180 -21.24 29.30 -9.90
CA GLY A 180 -19.91 29.78 -10.26
C GLY A 180 -18.84 29.04 -9.45
N ASN A 181 -18.13 29.75 -8.58
CA ASN A 181 -17.18 29.16 -7.63
C ASN A 181 -17.70 29.17 -6.18
N SER A 182 -18.95 29.57 -5.98
CA SER A 182 -19.55 29.69 -4.65
C SER A 182 -20.29 28.42 -4.25
N PHE A 183 -20.18 28.04 -2.98
CA PHE A 183 -20.81 26.84 -2.41
C PHE A 183 -21.11 27.04 -0.91
N ALA A 184 -22.07 26.28 -0.38
CA ALA A 184 -22.41 26.33 1.05
C ALA A 184 -21.49 25.43 1.89
N THR A 185 -21.19 24.24 1.39
CA THR A 185 -20.31 23.25 2.03
C THR A 185 -19.53 22.54 0.92
N PRO A 186 -18.23 22.26 1.11
CA PRO A 186 -17.48 21.47 0.15
C PRO A 186 -18.19 20.13 -0.12
N PRO A 187 -18.38 19.71 -1.39
CA PRO A 187 -18.90 18.37 -1.67
C PRO A 187 -17.94 17.31 -1.13
N ALA A 188 -18.51 16.19 -0.69
CA ALA A 188 -17.70 15.02 -0.35
C ALA A 188 -17.00 14.48 -1.61
N ARG A 189 -15.78 13.96 -1.45
CA ARG A 189 -15.12 13.21 -2.52
C ARG A 189 -15.93 11.95 -2.88
N ALA A 190 -15.94 11.60 -4.17
CA ALA A 190 -16.58 10.40 -4.68
C ALA A 190 -15.91 9.12 -4.15
N ASN A 191 -16.70 8.06 -3.99
CA ASN A 191 -16.16 6.76 -3.62
C ASN A 191 -15.20 6.25 -4.71
N GLY A 192 -14.05 5.71 -4.30
CA GLY A 192 -13.01 5.25 -5.23
C GLY A 192 -12.15 6.36 -5.86
N ALA A 193 -12.26 7.61 -5.41
CA ALA A 193 -11.36 8.67 -5.83
C ALA A 193 -9.90 8.33 -5.47
N THR A 194 -9.01 8.33 -6.47
CA THR A 194 -7.58 8.00 -6.31
C THR A 194 -6.68 9.22 -6.23
N VAL A 195 -7.21 10.42 -6.50
CA VAL A 195 -6.55 11.71 -6.34
C VAL A 195 -7.57 12.72 -5.81
N PHE A 196 -7.20 13.51 -4.81
CA PHE A 196 -8.11 14.36 -4.04
C PHE A 196 -7.37 15.53 -3.38
N LEU A 197 -8.11 16.54 -2.92
CA LEU A 197 -7.58 17.46 -1.90
C LEU A 197 -7.49 16.70 -0.57
N PRO A 198 -6.42 16.84 0.22
CA PRO A 198 -6.31 16.14 1.49
C PRO A 198 -7.44 16.57 2.44
N SER A 199 -7.97 15.62 3.20
CA SER A 199 -8.81 15.91 4.35
C SER A 199 -8.02 16.62 5.44
N GLU A 200 -8.72 17.22 6.41
CA GLU A 200 -8.11 17.79 7.60
C GLU A 200 -7.20 16.78 8.32
N ASP A 201 -7.63 15.52 8.47
CA ASP A 201 -6.87 14.46 9.14
C ASP A 201 -5.69 13.96 8.31
N GLU A 202 -5.86 13.84 6.98
CA GLU A 202 -4.77 13.49 6.07
C GLU A 202 -3.66 14.55 6.15
N TYR A 203 -3.98 15.83 5.90
CA TYR A 203 -2.97 16.90 5.99
C TYR A 203 -2.29 16.92 7.37
N TYR A 204 -3.08 16.81 8.45
CA TYR A 204 -2.56 16.84 9.82
C TYR A 204 -1.57 15.70 10.09
N LYS A 205 -1.93 14.47 9.71
CA LYS A 205 -1.05 13.32 9.87
C LYS A 205 0.24 13.50 9.07
N ALA A 206 0.15 13.89 7.80
CA ALA A 206 1.31 14.07 6.94
C ALA A 206 2.29 15.14 7.43
N ALA A 207 1.75 16.22 8.04
CA ALA A 207 2.54 17.32 8.56
C ALA A 207 3.18 16.98 9.92
N TYR A 208 2.42 16.40 10.85
CA TYR A 208 2.80 16.38 12.26
C TYR A 208 3.09 15.00 12.84
N TYR A 209 2.58 13.91 12.25
CA TYR A 209 2.78 12.57 12.79
C TYR A 209 4.15 12.02 12.41
N ASP A 210 4.82 11.44 13.38
CA ASP A 210 6.09 10.74 13.23
C ASP A 210 5.95 9.34 13.86
N PRO A 211 6.04 8.27 13.05
CA PRO A 211 5.90 6.91 13.56
C PRO A 211 7.04 6.46 14.47
N THR A 212 8.15 7.20 14.49
CA THR A 212 9.33 6.90 15.30
C THR A 212 9.44 7.75 16.55
N LYS A 213 8.58 8.77 16.70
CA LYS A 213 8.60 9.67 17.86
C LYS A 213 8.47 8.87 19.15
N SER A 214 9.47 9.01 20.02
CA SER A 214 9.56 8.29 21.30
C SER A 214 9.50 6.76 21.19
N GLY A 215 9.80 6.19 20.02
CA GLY A 215 9.81 4.74 19.77
C GLY A 215 8.44 4.09 19.53
N THR A 216 7.35 4.78 19.84
CA THR A 216 5.97 4.26 19.70
C THR A 216 5.10 5.05 18.72
N GLY A 217 5.62 6.16 18.20
CA GLY A 217 4.92 7.09 17.33
C GLY A 217 4.18 8.20 18.08
N GLY A 218 3.97 9.34 17.42
CA GLY A 218 3.25 10.49 17.99
C GLY A 218 3.35 11.75 17.13
N TYR A 219 2.72 12.83 17.60
CA TYR A 219 2.63 14.10 16.87
C TYR A 219 3.61 15.15 17.40
N TRP A 220 4.25 15.88 16.49
CA TRP A 220 5.04 17.07 16.78
C TRP A 220 4.16 18.33 16.79
N GLN A 221 4.53 19.31 17.62
CA GLN A 221 3.84 20.61 17.59
C GLN A 221 4.08 21.32 16.25
N TYR A 222 5.23 21.09 15.61
CA TYR A 222 5.59 21.64 14.31
C TYR A 222 6.07 20.51 13.41
N GLY A 223 5.65 20.55 12.14
CA GLY A 223 6.02 19.59 11.11
C GLY A 223 7.48 19.66 10.69
N THR A 224 8.31 20.48 11.33
CA THR A 224 9.78 20.42 11.28
C THR A 224 10.36 19.36 12.24
N GLN A 225 9.53 18.41 12.71
CA GLN A 225 9.87 17.39 13.70
C GLN A 225 10.34 18.00 15.03
N SER A 226 9.66 19.06 15.47
CA SER A 226 10.05 19.86 16.62
C SER A 226 8.85 20.23 17.49
N ASN A 227 9.08 20.38 18.80
CA ASN A 227 8.14 21.01 19.72
C ASN A 227 8.46 22.50 19.94
N THR A 228 9.51 23.02 19.31
CA THR A 228 9.92 24.42 19.34
C THR A 228 9.56 25.07 18.01
N ALA A 229 8.98 26.27 18.04
CA ALA A 229 8.55 26.99 16.85
C ALA A 229 9.69 27.14 15.82
N PRO A 230 9.40 27.01 14.51
CA PRO A 230 10.41 27.19 13.48
C PRO A 230 10.89 28.64 13.42
N SER A 231 12.17 28.83 13.12
CA SER A 231 12.74 30.17 12.94
C SER A 231 12.29 30.79 11.61
N SER A 232 11.82 32.04 11.67
CA SER A 232 11.51 32.88 10.51
C SER A 232 12.79 33.48 9.92
N VAL A 233 13.47 32.73 9.05
CA VAL A 233 14.74 33.14 8.42
C VAL A 233 14.75 32.81 6.93
N ALA A 234 15.63 33.44 6.16
CA ALA A 234 15.73 33.19 4.73
C ALA A 234 16.19 31.75 4.44
N PRO A 235 15.75 31.14 3.32
CA PRO A 235 16.23 29.82 2.92
C PRO A 235 17.74 29.83 2.64
N ALA A 236 18.46 28.72 2.79
CA ALA A 236 17.93 27.37 3.06
C ALA A 236 17.52 27.12 4.53
N GLY A 237 17.81 28.06 5.44
CA GLY A 237 17.47 27.92 6.87
C GLY A 237 18.19 26.75 7.57
N THR A 238 17.60 26.28 8.67
CA THR A 238 18.01 25.08 9.42
C THR A 238 16.95 23.99 9.32
N SER A 239 17.12 22.86 10.00
CA SER A 239 16.09 21.82 10.10
C SER A 239 14.79 22.30 10.77
N ASN A 240 14.84 23.38 11.55
CA ASN A 240 13.69 24.00 12.18
C ASN A 240 13.52 25.46 11.72
N SER A 241 13.33 25.65 10.42
CA SER A 241 13.11 26.95 9.80
C SER A 241 12.00 26.88 8.76
N ALA A 242 11.26 27.96 8.59
CA ALA A 242 10.14 28.01 7.65
C ALA A 242 9.95 29.43 7.09
N ASN A 243 9.29 29.54 5.94
CA ASN A 243 8.84 30.82 5.41
C ASN A 243 7.56 31.27 6.12
N ILE A 244 7.72 31.75 7.35
CA ILE A 244 6.64 32.27 8.17
C ILE A 244 6.89 33.75 8.44
N GLY A 245 5.84 34.49 8.74
CA GLY A 245 6.03 35.83 9.28
C GLY A 245 6.55 35.76 10.72
N ALA A 246 7.55 36.57 11.10
CA ALA A 246 8.00 36.67 12.49
C ALA A 246 7.08 37.56 13.33
N GLY A 247 6.81 37.20 14.59
CA GLY A 247 6.02 37.99 15.53
C GLY A 247 5.84 37.22 16.84
N THR A 248 5.36 37.87 17.90
CA THR A 248 5.34 37.34 19.29
C THR A 248 4.92 35.86 19.40
N ASP A 249 5.67 35.12 20.23
CA ASP A 249 5.43 33.74 20.64
C ASP A 249 3.98 33.58 21.15
N GLY A 250 3.09 32.99 20.36
CA GLY A 250 1.69 32.79 20.74
C GLY A 250 0.70 32.86 19.60
N GLN A 251 -0.50 32.33 19.84
CA GLN A 251 -1.62 32.22 18.89
C GLN A 251 -1.94 33.56 18.24
N SER A 252 -1.38 33.80 17.06
CA SER A 252 -1.29 35.15 16.51
C SER A 252 -2.56 35.62 15.80
N ALA A 253 -3.62 34.80 15.67
CA ALA A 253 -4.97 35.25 15.25
C ALA A 253 -5.06 36.11 13.97
N GLY A 254 -4.15 35.97 13.01
CA GLY A 254 -4.08 36.88 11.85
C GLY A 254 -3.29 38.17 12.08
N THR A 255 -2.46 38.24 13.14
CA THR A 255 -1.55 39.36 13.41
C THR A 255 -0.49 39.42 12.32
N LEU A 256 -0.31 40.61 11.75
CA LEU A 256 0.73 40.88 10.76
C LEU A 256 2.10 40.67 11.38
N ALA A 257 2.98 40.01 10.65
CA ALA A 257 4.32 39.78 11.13
C ALA A 257 5.17 41.05 11.16
N SER A 258 6.03 41.15 12.19
CA SER A 258 6.98 42.23 12.40
C SER A 258 8.10 42.20 11.37
N THR A 259 8.57 41.02 10.97
CA THR A 259 9.57 40.86 9.90
C THR A 259 9.24 39.66 9.01
N MET A 260 9.74 39.69 7.77
CA MET A 260 9.49 38.66 6.77
C MET A 260 10.71 37.74 6.63
N ALA A 261 10.50 36.41 6.63
CA ALA A 261 11.57 35.42 6.62
C ALA A 261 12.64 35.66 5.53
N THR A 262 12.24 35.94 4.29
CA THR A 262 13.18 36.05 3.16
C THR A 262 14.10 37.28 3.22
N THR A 263 13.78 38.29 4.04
CA THR A 263 14.54 39.55 4.11
C THR A 263 15.03 39.90 5.50
N GLY A 264 14.39 39.38 6.56
CA GLY A 264 14.58 39.83 7.93
C GLY A 264 14.11 41.26 8.21
N ALA A 265 13.49 41.92 7.22
CA ALA A 265 13.02 43.30 7.31
C ALA A 265 11.51 43.37 7.59
N THR A 266 11.03 44.54 8.00
CA THR A 266 9.60 44.83 8.10
C THR A 266 8.92 44.64 6.75
N PHE A 267 7.64 44.26 6.79
CA PHE A 267 6.84 44.07 5.59
C PHE A 267 6.85 45.31 4.68
N ASP A 268 7.21 45.10 3.41
CA ASP A 268 7.11 46.06 2.31
C ASP A 268 6.18 45.49 1.25
N SER A 269 5.10 46.22 0.96
CA SER A 269 4.13 45.86 -0.07
C SER A 269 4.75 45.72 -1.47
N ALA A 270 5.92 46.30 -1.72
CA ALA A 270 6.62 46.22 -3.00
C ALA A 270 7.45 44.93 -3.20
N VAL A 271 7.63 44.11 -2.16
CA VAL A 271 8.54 42.97 -2.17
C VAL A 271 7.77 41.65 -2.28
N ASN A 272 8.32 40.69 -3.05
CA ASN A 272 7.83 39.32 -3.09
C ASN A 272 8.52 38.48 -2.01
N TYR A 273 7.73 37.86 -1.15
CA TYR A 273 8.20 37.03 -0.04
C TYR A 273 7.96 35.53 -0.24
N LEU A 274 7.40 35.13 -1.39
CA LEU A 274 7.33 33.73 -1.78
C LEU A 274 8.71 33.18 -2.10
N THR A 275 8.95 31.93 -1.73
CA THR A 275 10.11 31.15 -2.13
C THR A 275 9.69 30.09 -3.13
N ALA A 276 10.64 29.48 -3.82
CA ALA A 276 10.39 28.19 -4.46
C ALA A 276 9.91 27.18 -3.39
N VAL A 277 9.02 26.27 -3.76
CA VAL A 277 8.64 25.15 -2.91
C VAL A 277 9.88 24.32 -2.59
N GLY A 278 10.01 23.87 -1.33
CA GLY A 278 11.18 23.12 -0.88
C GLY A 278 12.45 23.93 -0.68
N ALA A 279 12.39 25.26 -0.67
CA ALA A 279 13.57 26.10 -0.48
C ALA A 279 14.27 25.89 0.88
N TYR A 280 13.52 25.45 1.90
CA TYR A 280 14.04 25.07 3.22
C TYR A 280 14.44 23.60 3.23
N THR A 281 15.55 23.28 2.56
CA THR A 281 15.91 21.90 2.18
C THR A 281 16.15 20.95 3.36
N ALA A 282 16.44 21.48 4.56
CA ALA A 282 16.64 20.69 5.78
C ALA A 282 15.36 20.54 6.63
N ALA A 283 14.32 21.30 6.35
CA ALA A 283 13.10 21.37 7.15
C ALA A 283 11.98 20.56 6.51
N THR A 284 11.82 19.31 6.94
CA THR A 284 10.78 18.41 6.44
C THR A 284 9.98 17.77 7.57
N SER A 285 8.73 17.41 7.28
CA SER A 285 7.97 16.48 8.13
C SER A 285 8.62 15.10 8.17
N ALA A 286 8.18 14.26 9.11
CA ALA A 286 8.65 12.88 9.23
C ALA A 286 8.34 12.05 7.96
N TYR A 287 7.31 12.42 7.20
CA TYR A 287 7.00 11.84 5.89
C TYR A 287 7.67 12.57 4.71
N GLY A 288 8.48 13.61 4.98
CA GLY A 288 9.27 14.30 3.95
C GLY A 288 8.53 15.41 3.20
N LEU A 289 7.50 16.01 3.80
CA LEU A 289 6.84 17.20 3.22
C LEU A 289 7.64 18.45 3.56
N TYR A 290 7.71 19.37 2.61
CA TYR A 290 8.29 20.71 2.80
C TYR A 290 7.18 21.73 3.08
N ASP A 291 7.54 22.89 3.63
CA ASP A 291 6.67 24.07 3.71
C ASP A 291 5.33 23.84 4.45
N VAL A 292 5.30 22.88 5.40
CA VAL A 292 4.07 22.54 6.13
C VAL A 292 3.66 23.55 7.21
N GLU A 293 4.60 24.39 7.67
CA GLU A 293 4.35 25.46 8.65
C GLU A 293 4.39 26.87 8.08
N GLY A 294 4.52 27.04 6.77
CA GLY A 294 4.55 28.37 6.18
C GLY A 294 4.42 28.33 4.67
N LEU A 295 5.01 29.33 4.02
CA LEU A 295 4.86 29.61 2.60
C LEU A 295 3.42 29.98 2.26
N VAL A 296 2.50 29.02 2.14
CA VAL A 296 1.08 29.28 1.82
C VAL A 296 0.15 28.38 2.61
N TYR A 297 -1.05 28.87 2.86
CA TYR A 297 -2.09 28.05 3.44
C TYR A 297 -2.57 27.00 2.44
N ASN A 298 -2.88 25.84 2.99
CA ASN A 298 -3.31 24.67 2.25
C ASN A 298 -4.80 24.40 2.47
N TRP A 299 -5.58 24.44 1.39
CA TRP A 299 -6.97 24.01 1.41
C TRP A 299 -7.08 22.52 1.77
N THR A 300 -8.02 22.20 2.65
CA THR A 300 -8.38 20.83 3.00
C THR A 300 -9.84 20.56 2.67
N GLU A 301 -10.21 19.30 2.52
CA GLU A 301 -11.60 18.90 2.61
C GLU A 301 -12.08 19.06 4.06
N GLY A 302 -13.36 19.33 4.24
CA GLY A 302 -13.93 19.36 5.59
C GLY A 302 -15.45 19.49 5.58
N THR A 303 -16.08 18.71 6.45
CA THR A 303 -17.52 18.75 6.77
C THR A 303 -17.70 18.93 8.28
N ARG A 304 -17.32 20.10 8.82
CA ARG A 304 -17.68 20.44 10.21
C ARG A 304 -18.92 21.30 10.26
N THR A 305 -19.88 20.88 11.06
CA THR A 305 -21.10 21.64 11.38
C THR A 305 -20.86 22.72 12.44
N SER A 306 -19.75 22.64 13.20
CA SER A 306 -19.44 23.52 14.33
C SER A 306 -19.07 24.96 13.95
N PHE A 307 -18.64 25.22 12.71
CA PHE A 307 -18.27 26.56 12.24
C PHE A 307 -19.37 27.26 11.40
N GLY A 308 -20.58 26.70 11.35
CA GLY A 308 -21.65 27.17 10.47
C GLY A 308 -21.26 27.11 8.98
N ASN A 309 -21.74 28.04 8.15
CA ASN A 309 -21.46 28.12 6.70
C ASN A 309 -20.04 28.64 6.36
N GLN A 310 -19.08 28.54 7.29
CA GLN A 310 -17.70 28.96 7.11
C GLN A 310 -16.82 27.73 6.82
N LEU A 311 -17.01 27.11 5.66
CA LEU A 311 -16.15 26.06 5.12
C LEU A 311 -15.72 26.44 3.71
N PRO A 312 -14.48 26.10 3.30
CA PRO A 312 -13.61 25.02 3.80
C PRO A 312 -12.58 25.43 4.87
N ILE A 313 -11.90 24.43 5.42
CA ILE A 313 -10.77 24.57 6.34
C ILE A 313 -9.46 24.72 5.56
N TYR A 314 -8.55 25.54 6.07
CA TYR A 314 -7.17 25.63 5.60
C TYR A 314 -6.15 25.60 6.75
N ARG A 315 -4.94 25.13 6.45
CA ARG A 315 -3.87 24.81 7.42
C ARG A 315 -2.49 25.29 6.96
N GLY A 316 -1.52 25.20 7.86
CA GLY A 316 -0.09 25.29 7.55
C GLY A 316 0.51 26.68 7.59
N GLY A 317 -0.24 27.72 7.98
CA GLY A 317 0.29 29.08 8.06
C GLY A 317 0.59 29.70 6.69
N SER A 318 1.29 30.83 6.70
CA SER A 318 1.74 31.50 5.47
C SER A 318 2.96 32.37 5.71
N TRP A 319 3.60 32.84 4.65
CA TRP A 319 4.72 33.78 4.73
C TRP A 319 4.36 35.13 5.37
N ARG A 320 3.08 35.55 5.32
CA ARG A 320 2.66 36.91 5.67
C ARG A 320 2.38 37.11 7.15
N TYR A 321 1.92 36.05 7.79
CA TYR A 321 1.33 36.10 9.12
C TYR A 321 2.04 35.08 10.02
N ASN A 322 1.95 35.30 11.33
CA ASN A 322 2.71 34.52 12.31
C ASN A 322 2.00 33.21 12.76
N GLU A 323 1.00 32.71 12.03
CA GLU A 323 0.25 31.53 12.49
C GLU A 323 1.01 30.21 12.26
N GLY A 324 2.05 30.22 11.42
CA GLY A 324 3.02 29.12 11.35
C GLY A 324 3.72 28.87 12.69
N ALA A 325 3.84 29.90 13.55
CA ALA A 325 4.35 29.76 14.92
C ALA A 325 3.31 29.20 15.91
N SER A 326 2.07 28.95 15.47
CA SER A 326 1.04 28.28 16.29
C SER A 326 1.01 26.76 16.07
N GLY A 327 1.69 26.27 15.01
CA GLY A 327 1.89 24.85 14.73
C GLY A 327 0.60 24.06 14.55
N ALA A 328 0.64 22.80 14.93
CA ALA A 328 -0.39 21.80 14.66
C ALA A 328 -1.80 22.20 15.14
N ALA A 329 -1.92 22.91 16.27
CA ALA A 329 -3.22 23.33 16.80
C ALA A 329 -3.96 24.31 15.87
N TYR A 330 -3.22 25.05 15.04
CA TYR A 330 -3.80 26.12 14.24
C TYR A 330 -4.54 25.60 13.01
N ARG A 331 -5.80 26.02 12.91
CA ARG A 331 -6.59 25.96 11.68
C ARG A 331 -7.30 27.28 11.48
N ASN A 332 -7.79 27.51 10.28
CA ASN A 332 -8.78 28.56 10.08
C ASN A 332 -9.73 28.16 8.95
N VAL A 333 -10.80 28.92 8.81
CA VAL A 333 -11.88 28.64 7.86
C VAL A 333 -12.30 29.89 7.13
N TYR A 334 -12.84 29.70 5.93
CA TYR A 334 -13.44 30.79 5.18
C TYR A 334 -14.75 30.32 4.54
N SER A 335 -15.72 31.21 4.35
CA SER A 335 -16.96 30.83 3.68
C SER A 335 -16.78 30.64 2.18
N GLY A 336 -17.15 29.46 1.68
CA GLY A 336 -17.23 29.13 0.27
C GLY A 336 -18.24 29.99 -0.51
N ALA A 337 -19.17 30.67 0.16
CA ALA A 337 -20.21 31.47 -0.49
C ALA A 337 -19.67 32.63 -1.33
N ASN A 338 -18.49 33.17 -0.97
CA ASN A 338 -17.89 34.31 -1.65
C ASN A 338 -16.76 33.94 -2.63
N ALA A 339 -16.47 32.64 -2.81
CA ALA A 339 -15.39 32.15 -3.67
C ALA A 339 -14.05 32.87 -3.42
N THR A 340 -13.76 33.18 -2.16
CA THR A 340 -12.63 34.05 -1.81
C THR A 340 -11.29 33.39 -2.11
N SER A 341 -10.36 34.21 -2.60
CA SER A 341 -8.97 33.84 -2.83
C SER A 341 -8.06 34.95 -2.31
N TYR A 342 -6.99 34.57 -1.63
CA TYR A 342 -5.92 35.49 -1.21
C TYR A 342 -4.57 35.04 -1.72
N ALA A 343 -3.62 35.94 -1.60
CA ALA A 343 -2.25 35.79 -2.07
C ALA A 343 -1.40 34.79 -1.25
N TRP A 344 -1.97 34.21 -0.21
CA TRP A 344 -1.40 33.19 0.64
C TRP A 344 -2.26 31.92 0.65
N TYR A 345 -3.23 31.79 -0.27
CA TYR A 345 -4.02 30.57 -0.44
C TYR A 345 -3.49 29.78 -1.64
N GLY A 346 -2.89 28.65 -1.32
CA GLY A 346 -2.50 27.58 -2.24
C GLY A 346 -3.21 26.28 -1.86
N PHE A 347 -2.64 25.16 -2.28
CA PHE A 347 -3.14 23.83 -1.97
C PHE A 347 -2.11 22.75 -2.30
N ARG A 348 -2.37 21.57 -1.74
CA ARG A 348 -1.70 20.31 -2.04
C ARG A 348 -2.70 19.30 -2.58
N VAL A 349 -2.14 18.28 -3.21
CA VAL A 349 -2.92 17.15 -3.71
C VAL A 349 -2.50 15.92 -2.92
N ALA A 350 -3.46 15.08 -2.59
CA ALA A 350 -3.26 13.75 -2.06
C ALA A 350 -3.79 12.70 -3.05
N SER A 351 -3.31 11.48 -2.94
CA SER A 351 -3.66 10.37 -3.81
C SER A 351 -3.59 9.04 -3.06
N LEU A 352 -4.21 8.01 -3.60
CA LEU A 352 -3.94 6.65 -3.17
C LEU A 352 -2.68 6.14 -3.90
N PRO A 353 -1.83 5.33 -3.24
CA PRO A 353 -0.70 4.72 -3.93
C PRO A 353 -1.22 3.89 -5.10
N ALA A 354 -0.53 3.96 -6.24
CA ALA A 354 -0.83 3.08 -7.35
C ALA A 354 -0.81 1.63 -6.87
N THR A 355 -1.85 0.87 -7.20
CA THR A 355 -2.04 -0.51 -6.76
C THR A 355 -2.31 -1.38 -7.97
N ILE A 356 -1.66 -2.54 -8.05
CA ILE A 356 -1.97 -3.57 -9.04
C ILE A 356 -3.25 -4.26 -8.56
N THR A 357 -4.38 -3.94 -9.19
CA THR A 357 -5.66 -4.60 -8.86
C THR A 357 -5.89 -5.77 -9.80
N ILE A 358 -6.00 -6.96 -9.23
CA ILE A 358 -6.31 -8.19 -9.95
C ILE A 358 -7.70 -8.65 -9.52
N ASP A 359 -8.68 -8.45 -10.40
CA ASP A 359 -10.05 -8.91 -10.18
C ASP A 359 -10.24 -10.30 -10.83
N VAL A 360 -10.51 -11.30 -10.00
CA VAL A 360 -10.99 -12.61 -10.47
C VAL A 360 -12.43 -12.75 -10.02
N ALA A 361 -13.35 -12.31 -10.86
CA ALA A 361 -14.78 -12.26 -10.52
C ALA A 361 -15.35 -13.64 -10.11
N SER A 362 -14.92 -14.72 -10.78
CA SER A 362 -15.34 -16.10 -10.51
C SER A 362 -14.33 -17.11 -11.06
N GLY A 363 -14.47 -18.38 -10.66
CA GLY A 363 -13.60 -19.48 -11.12
C GLY A 363 -12.17 -19.35 -10.59
N THR A 364 -11.22 -19.93 -11.32
CA THR A 364 -9.79 -19.93 -10.95
C THR A 364 -8.97 -19.37 -12.11
N GLN A 365 -8.04 -18.46 -11.81
CA GLN A 365 -7.08 -17.94 -12.79
C GLN A 365 -5.69 -17.89 -12.18
N THR A 366 -4.66 -18.24 -12.95
CA THR A 366 -3.27 -17.97 -12.57
C THR A 366 -2.93 -16.50 -12.75
N GLN A 367 -1.88 -16.01 -12.08
CA GLN A 367 -1.39 -14.64 -12.28
C GLN A 367 -1.12 -14.31 -13.77
N THR A 368 -0.61 -15.28 -14.54
CA THR A 368 -0.36 -15.09 -15.98
C THR A 368 -1.66 -14.95 -16.77
N GLN A 369 -2.69 -15.74 -16.45
CA GLN A 369 -4.00 -15.61 -17.08
C GLN A 369 -4.67 -14.27 -16.77
N ALA A 370 -4.39 -13.71 -15.59
CA ALA A 370 -4.80 -12.37 -15.20
C ALA A 370 -3.94 -11.24 -15.80
N GLY A 371 -2.98 -11.56 -16.68
CA GLY A 371 -2.15 -10.59 -17.40
C GLY A 371 -0.79 -10.29 -16.76
N TYR A 372 -0.41 -11.01 -15.70
CA TYR A 372 0.82 -10.78 -14.93
C TYR A 372 1.71 -12.01 -14.94
N ALA A 373 2.68 -12.05 -15.87
CA ALA A 373 3.66 -13.14 -15.93
C ALA A 373 4.43 -13.27 -14.60
N THR A 374 4.91 -12.15 -14.06
CA THR A 374 5.48 -12.05 -12.72
C THR A 374 5.04 -10.77 -12.03
N LEU A 375 4.92 -10.82 -10.71
CA LEU A 375 4.69 -9.67 -9.85
C LEU A 375 6.04 -9.22 -9.27
N SER A 376 6.33 -7.92 -9.33
CA SER A 376 7.62 -7.37 -8.88
C SER A 376 7.51 -5.91 -8.44
N GLY A 377 8.51 -5.44 -7.72
CA GLY A 377 8.60 -4.05 -7.28
C GLY A 377 7.80 -3.76 -6.01
N THR A 378 7.55 -2.47 -5.77
CA THR A 378 7.01 -1.96 -4.50
C THR A 378 5.52 -1.62 -4.55
N LEU A 379 4.86 -1.70 -5.72
CA LEU A 379 3.43 -1.41 -5.83
C LEU A 379 2.63 -2.47 -5.06
N PRO A 380 1.68 -2.07 -4.21
CA PRO A 380 0.78 -3.03 -3.58
C PRO A 380 -0.01 -3.82 -4.63
N VAL A 381 -0.36 -5.05 -4.29
CA VAL A 381 -1.27 -5.90 -5.06
C VAL A 381 -2.57 -6.05 -4.30
N LEU A 382 -3.70 -5.83 -4.97
CA LEU A 382 -5.03 -6.03 -4.41
C LEU A 382 -5.77 -7.11 -5.21
N LYS A 383 -6.05 -8.23 -4.55
CA LYS A 383 -6.91 -9.28 -5.08
C LYS A 383 -8.37 -8.98 -4.74
N THR A 384 -9.19 -8.82 -5.77
CA THR A 384 -10.65 -8.59 -5.68
C THR A 384 -11.43 -9.68 -6.44
N GLY A 385 -12.75 -9.65 -6.34
CA GLY A 385 -13.64 -10.65 -6.95
C GLY A 385 -13.73 -11.96 -6.16
N ALA A 386 -14.82 -12.70 -6.36
CA ALA A 386 -15.14 -13.88 -5.55
C ALA A 386 -14.37 -15.16 -5.94
N GLY A 387 -13.68 -15.15 -7.08
CA GLY A 387 -12.90 -16.29 -7.57
C GLY A 387 -11.51 -16.42 -6.94
N THR A 388 -10.76 -17.40 -7.42
CA THR A 388 -9.43 -17.77 -6.96
C THR A 388 -8.35 -17.21 -7.89
N LEU A 389 -7.42 -16.42 -7.35
CA LEU A 389 -6.17 -16.08 -8.03
C LEU A 389 -5.07 -17.03 -7.54
N VAL A 390 -4.38 -17.68 -8.47
CA VAL A 390 -3.27 -18.61 -8.17
C VAL A 390 -1.94 -17.92 -8.51
N LEU A 391 -1.08 -17.77 -7.51
CA LEU A 391 0.30 -17.32 -7.68
C LEU A 391 1.20 -18.55 -7.83
N ASP A 392 1.43 -18.96 -9.07
CA ASP A 392 2.17 -20.16 -9.47
C ASP A 392 3.63 -19.88 -9.89
N GLN A 393 4.04 -18.62 -9.91
CA GLN A 393 5.41 -18.20 -10.22
C GLN A 393 6.14 -17.66 -8.98
N ALA A 394 7.47 -17.66 -9.05
CA ALA A 394 8.28 -16.91 -8.10
C ALA A 394 8.17 -15.41 -8.41
N ASN A 395 7.86 -14.60 -7.40
CA ASN A 395 7.68 -13.16 -7.54
C ASN A 395 8.72 -12.42 -6.68
N THR A 396 9.13 -11.24 -7.12
CA THR A 396 10.05 -10.34 -6.40
C THR A 396 9.33 -9.11 -5.86
N LEU A 397 8.04 -9.28 -5.54
CA LEU A 397 7.17 -8.25 -5.00
C LEU A 397 7.57 -7.95 -3.55
N THR A 398 7.83 -6.67 -3.26
CA THR A 398 8.06 -6.15 -1.91
C THR A 398 6.91 -5.27 -1.43
N GLY A 399 6.05 -4.80 -2.36
CA GLY A 399 4.77 -4.18 -2.02
C GLY A 399 3.86 -5.17 -1.28
N SER A 400 2.93 -4.65 -0.46
CA SER A 400 1.98 -5.49 0.27
C SER A 400 0.99 -6.17 -0.68
N THR A 401 0.57 -7.39 -0.33
CA THR A 401 -0.49 -8.11 -1.02
C THR A 401 -1.73 -8.13 -0.13
N THR A 402 -2.83 -7.54 -0.60
CA THR A 402 -4.11 -7.53 0.12
C THR A 402 -5.11 -8.42 -0.59
N VAL A 403 -5.69 -9.38 0.15
CA VAL A 403 -6.81 -10.21 -0.32
C VAL A 403 -8.10 -9.60 0.20
N GLN A 404 -8.83 -8.89 -0.67
CA GLN A 404 -10.07 -8.22 -0.31
C GLN A 404 -11.30 -9.09 -0.56
N GLY A 405 -11.21 -10.07 -1.46
CA GLY A 405 -12.29 -11.00 -1.74
C GLY A 405 -11.82 -12.28 -2.43
N GLY A 406 -12.62 -13.34 -2.25
CA GLY A 406 -12.35 -14.66 -2.81
C GLY A 406 -11.09 -15.29 -2.20
N VAL A 407 -10.38 -16.06 -3.02
CA VAL A 407 -9.19 -16.81 -2.59
C VAL A 407 -7.95 -16.29 -3.32
N LEU A 408 -6.87 -16.08 -2.57
CA LEU A 408 -5.52 -16.00 -3.12
C LEU A 408 -4.80 -17.30 -2.77
N GLN A 409 -4.47 -18.13 -3.77
CA GLN A 409 -3.77 -19.39 -3.58
C GLN A 409 -2.27 -19.23 -3.89
N LEU A 410 -1.42 -19.53 -2.91
CA LEU A 410 0.02 -19.65 -3.10
C LEU A 410 0.31 -21.05 -3.66
N ALA A 411 0.83 -21.12 -4.89
CA ALA A 411 1.19 -22.37 -5.56
C ALA A 411 2.69 -22.46 -5.89
N ASN A 412 3.49 -21.50 -5.41
CA ASN A 412 4.94 -21.47 -5.54
C ASN A 412 5.58 -21.10 -4.20
N ALA A 413 6.69 -21.73 -3.85
CA ALA A 413 7.38 -21.52 -2.57
C ALA A 413 7.76 -20.05 -2.35
N SER A 414 8.11 -19.35 -3.44
CA SER A 414 8.51 -17.95 -3.47
C SER A 414 7.43 -17.04 -4.07
N ALA A 415 6.16 -17.43 -4.00
CA ALA A 415 5.06 -16.62 -4.54
C ALA A 415 4.98 -15.22 -3.89
N LEU A 416 5.24 -15.11 -2.59
CA LEU A 416 5.17 -13.87 -1.80
C LEU A 416 6.27 -13.75 -0.74
N ALA A 417 7.42 -14.40 -0.95
CA ALA A 417 8.50 -14.48 0.06
C ALA A 417 8.99 -13.12 0.60
N SER A 418 8.87 -12.05 -0.19
CA SER A 418 9.25 -10.68 0.20
C SER A 418 8.05 -9.73 0.34
N SER A 419 6.82 -10.22 0.20
CA SER A 419 5.59 -9.42 0.27
C SER A 419 4.82 -9.72 1.56
N PRO A 420 4.50 -8.69 2.37
CA PRO A 420 3.60 -8.87 3.50
C PRO A 420 2.17 -9.03 3.01
N VAL A 421 1.40 -9.94 3.63
CA VAL A 421 0.04 -10.29 3.22
C VAL A 421 -0.98 -9.80 4.23
N ALA A 422 -2.01 -9.12 3.75
CA ALA A 422 -3.19 -8.75 4.52
C ALA A 422 -4.42 -9.47 3.98
N VAL A 423 -5.17 -10.17 4.84
CA VAL A 423 -6.40 -10.88 4.46
C VAL A 423 -7.60 -10.19 5.12
N ALA A 424 -8.51 -9.69 4.29
CA ALA A 424 -9.73 -9.04 4.75
C ALA A 424 -10.78 -10.06 5.24
N ALA A 425 -11.74 -9.58 6.04
CA ALA A 425 -12.89 -10.36 6.46
C ALA A 425 -13.59 -11.05 5.27
N GLY A 426 -13.82 -12.36 5.38
CA GLY A 426 -14.47 -13.17 4.34
C GLY A 426 -13.61 -13.47 3.11
N ALA A 427 -12.34 -13.08 3.10
CA ALA A 427 -11.37 -13.50 2.10
C ALA A 427 -10.44 -14.60 2.65
N THR A 428 -9.79 -15.33 1.75
CA THR A 428 -8.92 -16.46 2.12
C THR A 428 -7.56 -16.38 1.45
N LEU A 429 -6.49 -16.54 2.24
CA LEU A 429 -5.18 -16.92 1.75
C LEU A 429 -5.06 -18.45 1.84
N ALA A 430 -4.93 -19.13 0.71
CA ALA A 430 -4.78 -20.58 0.66
C ALA A 430 -3.33 -20.96 0.29
N VAL A 431 -2.78 -21.97 0.96
CA VAL A 431 -1.52 -22.60 0.58
C VAL A 431 -1.85 -23.84 -0.25
N ALA A 432 -1.21 -24.03 -1.40
CA ALA A 432 -1.43 -25.23 -2.20
C ALA A 432 -1.02 -26.50 -1.43
N PRO A 433 -1.68 -27.65 -1.67
CA PRO A 433 -1.32 -28.91 -1.03
C PRO A 433 0.17 -29.23 -1.15
N TYR A 434 0.77 -29.72 -0.06
CA TYR A 434 2.18 -30.08 0.04
C TYR A 434 3.19 -28.93 -0.16
N LEU A 435 2.72 -27.69 -0.37
CA LEU A 435 3.60 -26.56 -0.58
C LEU A 435 4.21 -26.11 0.74
N ARG A 436 5.52 -25.90 0.76
CA ARG A 436 6.22 -25.14 1.80
C ARG A 436 6.53 -23.77 1.23
N THR A 437 5.94 -22.72 1.77
CA THR A 437 6.08 -21.34 1.26
C THR A 437 6.44 -20.37 2.37
N THR A 438 6.85 -19.18 1.97
CA THR A 438 7.23 -18.09 2.87
C THR A 438 6.49 -16.81 2.47
N VAL A 439 6.10 -16.02 3.47
CA VAL A 439 5.56 -14.66 3.30
C VAL A 439 6.32 -13.69 4.21
N ALA A 440 6.47 -12.44 3.79
CA ALA A 440 7.25 -11.48 4.57
C ALA A 440 6.54 -11.02 5.86
N GLY A 441 5.22 -11.16 5.89
CA GLY A 441 4.38 -10.85 7.04
C GLY A 441 2.95 -11.30 6.78
N LEU A 442 2.17 -11.44 7.85
CA LEU A 442 0.77 -11.87 7.79
C LEU A 442 -0.09 -11.02 8.73
N GLY A 443 -1.14 -10.40 8.20
CA GLY A 443 -2.14 -9.68 8.98
C GLY A 443 -3.56 -10.12 8.60
N LEU A 444 -4.34 -10.54 9.58
CA LEU A 444 -5.73 -10.95 9.38
C LEU A 444 -6.65 -9.81 9.85
N SER A 445 -6.88 -8.85 8.96
CA SER A 445 -7.67 -7.65 9.26
C SER A 445 -9.13 -7.99 9.54
N GLY A 446 -9.49 -8.15 10.82
CA GLY A 446 -10.87 -8.29 11.28
C GLY A 446 -11.58 -9.55 10.79
N SER A 447 -10.97 -10.72 11.01
CA SER A 447 -11.53 -12.06 10.69
C SER A 447 -11.28 -12.55 9.24
N GLY A 448 -10.09 -12.31 8.69
CA GLY A 448 -9.61 -13.00 7.47
C GLY A 448 -9.26 -14.47 7.75
N LEU A 449 -9.18 -15.29 6.70
CA LEU A 449 -8.90 -16.73 6.82
C LEU A 449 -7.58 -17.13 6.14
N VAL A 450 -6.79 -17.97 6.80
CA VAL A 450 -5.69 -18.71 6.19
C VAL A 450 -6.04 -20.20 6.16
N ASP A 451 -6.00 -20.80 4.98
CA ASP A 451 -6.11 -22.24 4.78
C ASP A 451 -4.74 -22.82 4.39
N VAL A 452 -4.08 -23.52 5.30
CA VAL A 452 -2.80 -24.17 4.98
C VAL A 452 -2.96 -25.44 4.15
N THR A 453 -4.18 -25.93 3.91
CA THR A 453 -4.49 -27.21 3.27
C THR A 453 -3.63 -28.34 3.84
N SER A 454 -2.83 -29.05 3.04
CA SER A 454 -1.77 -29.97 3.48
C SER A 454 -0.35 -29.39 3.34
N GLY A 455 -0.24 -28.07 3.26
CA GLY A 455 1.01 -27.33 3.13
C GLY A 455 1.49 -26.69 4.44
N LEU A 456 2.41 -25.75 4.29
CA LEU A 456 3.08 -25.01 5.36
C LEU A 456 3.41 -23.60 4.89
N VAL A 457 3.23 -22.62 5.78
CA VAL A 457 3.64 -21.23 5.58
C VAL A 457 4.57 -20.78 6.70
N THR A 458 5.70 -20.17 6.33
CA THR A 458 6.58 -19.44 7.25
C THR A 458 6.36 -17.94 7.08
N VAL A 459 6.08 -17.24 8.18
CA VAL A 459 5.90 -15.79 8.26
C VAL A 459 7.18 -15.20 8.84
N THR A 460 7.91 -14.38 8.07
CA THR A 460 9.25 -13.93 8.49
C THR A 460 9.24 -12.73 9.43
N SER A 461 8.17 -11.95 9.49
CA SER A 461 8.05 -10.80 10.40
C SER A 461 6.60 -10.38 10.64
N GLY A 462 6.38 -9.49 11.62
CA GLY A 462 5.12 -8.77 11.77
C GLY A 462 4.00 -9.52 12.51
N LEU A 463 4.28 -10.69 13.08
CA LEU A 463 3.34 -11.45 13.91
C LEU A 463 4.05 -11.93 15.18
N SER A 464 3.44 -11.73 16.35
CA SER A 464 3.95 -12.32 17.59
C SER A 464 3.48 -13.77 17.72
N ALA A 465 4.21 -14.61 18.48
CA ALA A 465 3.77 -15.98 18.76
C ALA A 465 2.39 -16.03 19.44
N THR A 466 2.09 -15.05 20.30
CA THR A 466 0.79 -14.93 20.97
C THR A 466 -0.34 -14.63 19.98
N ASP A 467 -0.12 -13.69 19.06
CA ASP A 467 -1.12 -13.35 18.04
C ASP A 467 -1.32 -14.54 17.08
N LEU A 468 -0.23 -15.24 16.70
CA LEU A 468 -0.32 -16.43 15.88
C LEU A 468 -1.21 -17.51 16.52
N VAL A 469 -0.97 -17.83 17.79
CA VAL A 469 -1.74 -18.85 18.50
C VAL A 469 -3.20 -18.44 18.65
N ALA A 470 -3.48 -17.15 18.86
CA ALA A 470 -4.87 -16.65 18.89
C ALA A 470 -5.59 -16.90 17.55
N GLU A 471 -4.93 -16.65 16.42
CA GLU A 471 -5.50 -16.93 15.09
C GLU A 471 -5.65 -18.43 14.82
N ILE A 472 -4.73 -19.28 15.31
CA ILE A 472 -4.88 -20.74 15.23
C ILE A 472 -6.07 -21.20 16.06
N LEU A 473 -6.25 -20.68 17.28
CA LEU A 473 -7.38 -21.03 18.15
C LEU A 473 -8.73 -20.64 17.52
N GLU A 474 -8.78 -19.47 16.86
CA GLU A 474 -9.94 -19.03 16.09
C GLU A 474 -10.28 -20.00 14.95
N GLY A 475 -9.28 -20.41 14.16
CA GLY A 475 -9.47 -21.37 13.07
C GLY A 475 -9.77 -22.80 13.55
N ARG A 476 -9.20 -23.18 14.69
CA ARG A 476 -9.39 -24.48 15.34
C ARG A 476 -10.83 -24.66 15.84
N GLY A 477 -11.42 -23.62 16.42
CA GLY A 477 -12.70 -23.70 17.14
C GLY A 477 -12.67 -24.82 18.18
N THR A 478 -13.58 -25.79 18.07
CA THR A 478 -13.65 -26.95 18.97
C THR A 478 -12.68 -28.08 18.62
N GLY A 479 -11.67 -27.83 17.78
CA GLY A 479 -10.76 -28.85 17.25
C GLY A 479 -11.22 -29.44 15.91
N SER A 480 -12.29 -28.92 15.32
CA SER A 480 -12.80 -29.37 14.02
C SER A 480 -12.10 -28.72 12.82
N TRP A 481 -11.32 -27.65 13.06
CA TRP A 481 -10.63 -26.88 12.01
C TRP A 481 -11.56 -26.31 10.93
N THR A 482 -12.81 -26.03 11.30
CA THR A 482 -13.84 -25.47 10.39
C THR A 482 -14.08 -23.97 10.62
N GLY A 483 -13.18 -23.29 11.32
CA GLY A 483 -13.26 -21.86 11.55
C GLY A 483 -13.36 -21.07 10.24
N THR A 484 -14.20 -20.04 10.23
CA THR A 484 -14.38 -19.14 9.08
C THR A 484 -13.40 -17.96 9.07
N SER A 485 -12.58 -17.87 10.11
CA SER A 485 -11.56 -16.86 10.38
C SER A 485 -10.36 -17.51 11.05
N GLY A 486 -9.25 -16.78 11.11
CA GLY A 486 -8.02 -17.26 11.73
C GLY A 486 -7.24 -18.20 10.81
N ILE A 487 -6.50 -19.15 11.39
CA ILE A 487 -5.66 -20.09 10.66
C ILE A 487 -6.17 -21.50 10.87
N MET A 488 -6.51 -22.19 9.78
CA MET A 488 -7.00 -23.56 9.81
C MET A 488 -6.43 -24.39 8.66
N SER A 489 -6.79 -25.67 8.62
CA SER A 489 -6.48 -26.57 7.50
C SER A 489 -7.76 -27.28 7.07
N SER A 490 -8.18 -27.06 5.82
CA SER A 490 -9.35 -27.75 5.26
C SER A 490 -9.09 -29.25 5.12
N THR A 491 -7.84 -29.66 4.92
CA THR A 491 -7.41 -31.07 4.94
C THR A 491 -7.54 -31.66 6.33
N ALA A 492 -7.05 -30.98 7.39
CA ALA A 492 -7.18 -31.45 8.76
C ALA A 492 -8.65 -31.54 9.18
N ALA A 493 -9.50 -30.59 8.76
CA ALA A 493 -10.93 -30.64 9.00
C ALA A 493 -11.58 -31.90 8.39
N ALA A 494 -11.21 -32.24 7.15
CA ALA A 494 -11.69 -33.44 6.47
C ALA A 494 -11.21 -34.72 7.17
N ASP A 495 -9.95 -34.77 7.57
CA ASP A 495 -9.35 -35.92 8.28
C ASP A 495 -9.99 -36.12 9.66
N VAL A 496 -10.16 -35.05 10.44
CA VAL A 496 -10.82 -35.10 11.76
C VAL A 496 -12.27 -35.56 11.63
N ALA A 497 -12.99 -35.14 10.59
CA ALA A 497 -14.35 -35.62 10.33
C ALA A 497 -14.40 -37.14 10.03
N LEU A 498 -13.29 -37.72 9.58
CA LEU A 498 -13.12 -39.18 9.39
C LEU A 498 -12.55 -39.89 10.62
N GLY A 499 -12.32 -39.17 11.72
CA GLY A 499 -11.69 -39.71 12.93
C GLY A 499 -10.18 -39.91 12.81
N ILE A 500 -9.53 -39.27 11.82
CA ILE A 500 -8.08 -39.27 11.65
C ILE A 500 -7.53 -38.05 12.39
N PRO A 501 -6.76 -38.21 13.49
CA PRO A 501 -6.28 -37.08 14.28
C PRO A 501 -5.28 -36.24 13.48
N ARG A 502 -5.70 -35.03 13.09
CA ARG A 502 -4.89 -34.03 12.41
C ARG A 502 -5.12 -32.65 13.00
N ALA A 503 -4.13 -31.79 12.81
CA ALA A 503 -4.06 -30.50 13.42
C ALA A 503 -3.44 -29.47 12.47
N VAL A 504 -3.51 -28.21 12.88
CA VAL A 504 -2.53 -27.21 12.47
C VAL A 504 -1.50 -27.11 13.58
N GLY A 505 -0.23 -27.32 13.26
CA GLY A 505 0.90 -27.16 14.18
C GLY A 505 1.66 -25.87 13.91
N TRP A 506 2.47 -25.42 14.88
CA TRP A 506 3.24 -24.18 14.74
C TRP A 506 4.63 -24.24 15.37
N LEU A 507 5.54 -23.37 14.92
CA LEU A 507 6.88 -23.19 15.47
C LEU A 507 7.22 -21.71 15.61
N ASP A 508 7.91 -21.37 16.70
CA ASP A 508 8.80 -20.22 16.76
C ASP A 508 10.20 -20.68 16.37
N ASN A 509 10.71 -20.17 15.24
CA ASN A 509 12.00 -20.61 14.70
C ASN A 509 13.20 -19.94 15.42
N GLY A 510 12.96 -19.02 16.34
CA GLY A 510 13.99 -18.37 17.17
C GLY A 510 14.73 -17.21 16.51
N ASP A 511 14.44 -16.92 15.24
CA ASP A 511 14.96 -15.76 14.48
C ASP A 511 13.91 -14.65 14.29
N GLY A 512 12.76 -14.78 14.97
CA GLY A 512 11.60 -13.90 14.82
C GLY A 512 10.60 -14.36 13.76
N SER A 513 10.92 -15.40 12.99
CA SER A 513 9.96 -16.03 12.08
C SER A 513 9.13 -17.11 12.76
N LEU A 514 7.89 -17.25 12.30
CA LEU A 514 6.93 -18.24 12.79
C LEU A 514 6.49 -19.15 11.65
N THR A 515 6.33 -20.43 11.93
CA THR A 515 5.88 -21.43 10.93
C THR A 515 4.55 -22.02 11.35
N VAL A 516 3.65 -22.24 10.40
CA VAL A 516 2.36 -22.91 10.60
C VAL A 516 2.15 -23.95 9.49
N ALA A 517 1.70 -25.15 9.86
CA ALA A 517 1.56 -26.24 8.92
C ALA A 517 0.37 -27.15 9.22
N TYR A 518 -0.13 -27.82 8.19
CA TYR A 518 -0.84 -29.08 8.39
C TYR A 518 0.09 -30.04 9.14
N ALA A 519 -0.42 -30.60 10.24
CA ALA A 519 0.34 -31.41 11.16
C ALA A 519 -0.48 -32.57 11.74
N ALA A 520 0.21 -33.49 12.42
CA ALA A 520 -0.40 -34.46 13.33
C ALA A 520 0.08 -34.19 14.77
N PRO A 521 -0.76 -34.42 15.80
CA PRO A 521 -0.28 -34.46 17.18
C PRO A 521 0.91 -35.40 17.30
N GLY A 522 2.03 -34.91 17.80
CA GLY A 522 3.31 -35.64 17.81
C GLY A 522 4.36 -35.13 16.85
N ASP A 523 4.00 -34.43 15.78
CA ASP A 523 4.97 -33.83 14.85
C ASP A 523 5.38 -32.46 15.40
N THR A 524 6.41 -32.45 16.25
CA THR A 524 6.87 -31.26 16.97
C THR A 524 7.76 -30.35 16.13
N ASN A 525 8.26 -30.81 14.99
CA ASN A 525 9.20 -30.08 14.15
C ASN A 525 8.63 -29.72 12.75
N LEU A 526 7.37 -30.09 12.49
CA LEU A 526 6.61 -29.84 11.26
C LEU A 526 7.30 -30.36 10.00
N ASP A 527 7.92 -31.54 10.09
CA ASP A 527 8.55 -32.22 8.97
C ASP A 527 7.66 -33.31 8.32
N TRP A 528 6.41 -33.42 8.81
CA TRP A 528 5.40 -34.40 8.41
C TRP A 528 5.76 -35.85 8.74
N GLN A 529 6.64 -36.05 9.70
CA GLN A 529 6.92 -37.33 10.33
C GLN A 529 6.64 -37.21 11.83
N VAL A 530 6.45 -38.36 12.46
CA VAL A 530 6.38 -38.47 13.90
C VAL A 530 7.42 -39.51 14.28
N ASP A 531 8.57 -39.07 14.79
CA ASP A 531 9.71 -39.95 15.02
C ASP A 531 10.46 -39.65 16.33
N VAL A 532 11.63 -40.26 16.49
CA VAL A 532 12.46 -40.10 17.69
C VAL A 532 12.90 -38.65 17.93
N LEU A 533 13.04 -37.82 16.89
CA LEU A 533 13.39 -36.41 17.02
C LEU A 533 12.24 -35.64 17.68
N ASP A 534 11.00 -36.01 17.41
CA ASP A 534 9.85 -35.38 18.07
C ASP A 534 9.76 -35.72 19.54
N VAL A 535 9.92 -37.01 19.86
CA VAL A 535 9.97 -37.45 21.25
C VAL A 535 11.13 -36.79 21.99
N ALA A 536 12.28 -36.61 21.32
CA ALA A 536 13.41 -35.89 21.90
C ALA A 536 13.07 -34.43 22.23
N ASN A 537 12.32 -33.73 21.37
CA ASN A 537 11.86 -32.36 21.63
C ASN A 537 10.93 -32.29 22.86
N ILE A 538 9.95 -33.19 22.95
CA ILE A 538 9.01 -33.27 24.09
C ILE A 538 9.80 -33.51 25.40
N LEU A 539 10.72 -34.47 25.39
CA LEU A 539 11.52 -34.83 26.56
C LEU A 539 12.51 -33.72 26.95
N ALA A 540 13.19 -33.13 25.97
CA ALA A 540 14.15 -32.04 26.20
C ALA A 540 13.46 -30.76 26.72
N GLY A 541 12.22 -30.51 26.29
CA GLY A 541 11.41 -29.41 26.82
C GLY A 541 11.09 -29.54 28.30
N GLY A 542 11.01 -30.78 28.82
CA GLY A 542 10.83 -31.06 30.25
C GLY A 542 9.53 -30.48 30.83
N LYS A 543 8.48 -30.29 30.00
CA LYS A 543 7.23 -29.63 30.40
C LYS A 543 6.14 -30.58 30.88
N PHE A 544 6.26 -31.87 30.59
CA PHE A 544 5.23 -32.87 30.88
C PHE A 544 4.83 -32.88 32.37
N ASN A 545 3.55 -32.61 32.63
CA ASN A 545 2.93 -32.54 33.96
C ASN A 545 3.62 -31.58 34.96
N THR A 546 4.34 -30.58 34.47
CA THR A 546 5.00 -29.58 35.34
C THR A 546 4.11 -28.40 35.72
N GLY A 547 3.04 -28.16 34.97
CA GLY A 547 2.21 -26.95 35.09
C GLY A 547 2.86 -25.69 34.50
N ALA A 548 4.07 -25.80 33.92
CA ALA A 548 4.68 -24.71 33.18
C ALA A 548 4.06 -24.58 31.78
N PRO A 549 4.05 -23.38 31.18
CA PRO A 549 3.54 -23.17 29.83
C PRO A 549 4.25 -24.06 28.79
N GLY A 550 3.44 -24.70 27.95
CA GLY A 550 3.85 -25.51 26.80
C GLY A 550 3.68 -24.77 25.47
N THR A 551 4.33 -25.27 24.44
CA THR A 551 4.14 -24.91 23.03
C THR A 551 4.04 -26.18 22.20
N TRP A 552 3.59 -26.07 20.96
CA TRP A 552 3.51 -27.21 20.03
C TRP A 552 4.83 -27.99 19.93
N SER A 553 5.95 -27.28 19.79
CA SER A 553 7.30 -27.86 19.69
C SER A 553 7.76 -28.66 20.91
N VAL A 554 7.09 -28.53 22.06
CA VAL A 554 7.39 -29.30 23.28
C VAL A 554 6.22 -30.19 23.71
N GLY A 555 5.19 -30.31 22.86
CA GLY A 555 4.11 -31.28 23.02
C GLY A 555 2.79 -30.76 23.58
N ASP A 556 2.48 -29.46 23.47
CA ASP A 556 1.09 -28.97 23.68
C ASP A 556 0.34 -29.08 22.35
N PHE A 557 -0.37 -30.20 22.15
CA PHE A 557 -1.04 -30.53 20.89
C PHE A 557 -2.51 -30.12 20.89
N ASN A 558 -3.10 -29.92 22.07
CA ASN A 558 -4.51 -29.55 22.22
C ASN A 558 -4.71 -28.04 22.43
N TYR A 559 -3.63 -27.26 22.56
CA TYR A 559 -3.61 -25.82 22.77
C TYR A 559 -4.22 -25.38 24.12
N ASP A 560 -4.14 -26.22 25.15
CA ASP A 560 -4.56 -25.87 26.52
C ASP A 560 -3.49 -25.08 27.31
N GLY A 561 -2.32 -24.87 26.70
CA GLY A 561 -1.20 -24.12 27.26
C GLY A 561 -0.31 -24.94 28.18
N LEU A 562 -0.60 -26.22 28.38
CA LEU A 562 0.15 -27.14 29.22
C LEU A 562 0.53 -28.39 28.43
N VAL A 563 1.57 -29.08 28.87
CA VAL A 563 1.93 -30.40 28.33
C VAL A 563 1.56 -31.44 29.40
N ASN A 564 0.54 -32.23 29.15
CA ASN A 564 -0.01 -33.16 30.12
C ASN A 564 -0.41 -34.52 29.50
N VAL A 565 -1.11 -35.35 30.28
CA VAL A 565 -1.51 -36.69 29.84
C VAL A 565 -2.46 -36.67 28.63
N LEU A 566 -3.22 -35.58 28.44
CA LEU A 566 -4.10 -35.41 27.29
C LEU A 566 -3.28 -35.26 26.00
N ASP A 567 -2.20 -34.48 26.02
CA ASP A 567 -1.31 -34.35 24.85
C ASP A 567 -0.58 -35.65 24.53
N ALA A 568 -0.14 -36.37 25.56
CA ALA A 568 0.44 -37.69 25.38
C ALA A 568 -0.58 -38.69 24.77
N ALA A 569 -1.86 -38.58 25.14
CA ALA A 569 -2.92 -39.37 24.53
C ALA A 569 -3.14 -38.97 23.07
N ASP A 570 -3.15 -37.68 22.75
CA ASP A 570 -3.28 -37.17 21.37
C ASP A 570 -2.13 -37.68 20.49
N PHE A 571 -0.89 -37.57 20.97
CA PHE A 571 0.31 -38.14 20.32
C PHE A 571 0.16 -39.63 20.04
N LEU A 572 -0.16 -40.44 21.06
CA LEU A 572 -0.24 -41.90 20.94
C LEU A 572 -1.40 -42.34 20.04
N THR A 573 -2.52 -41.62 20.05
CA THR A 573 -3.73 -41.97 19.28
C THR A 573 -3.52 -41.80 17.78
N THR A 574 -2.54 -40.99 17.35
CA THR A 574 -2.21 -40.87 15.92
C THR A 574 -1.72 -42.18 15.30
N GLY A 575 -1.03 -43.02 16.08
CA GLY A 575 -0.37 -44.24 15.58
C GLY A 575 0.74 -43.99 14.56
N LEU A 576 1.28 -42.76 14.48
CA LEU A 576 2.22 -42.35 13.44
C LEU A 576 3.70 -42.52 13.80
N TYR A 577 4.02 -42.84 15.06
CA TYR A 577 5.39 -42.97 15.52
C TYR A 577 6.20 -43.98 14.67
N ASP A 578 7.30 -43.51 14.09
CA ASP A 578 8.19 -44.25 13.18
C ASP A 578 7.48 -44.88 11.95
N GLN A 579 6.33 -44.32 11.51
CA GLN A 579 5.60 -44.81 10.31
C GLN A 579 6.04 -44.13 9.00
N GLY A 580 7.02 -43.22 9.05
CA GLY A 580 7.40 -42.36 7.93
C GLY A 580 6.42 -41.21 7.72
N SER A 581 6.50 -40.55 6.56
CA SER A 581 5.71 -39.34 6.33
C SER A 581 4.22 -39.62 6.23
N TYR A 582 3.42 -38.89 7.02
CA TYR A 582 1.96 -38.95 6.97
C TYR A 582 1.34 -37.99 5.95
N ASN A 583 2.17 -37.18 5.27
CA ASN A 583 1.76 -36.24 4.23
C ASN A 583 2.70 -36.27 3.00
N PRO A 584 2.89 -37.45 2.36
CA PRO A 584 3.78 -37.57 1.20
C PRO A 584 3.16 -36.87 -0.03
N PRO A 585 3.93 -36.06 -0.78
CA PRO A 585 3.50 -35.56 -2.08
C PRO A 585 3.12 -36.71 -3.03
N PRO A 586 2.18 -36.51 -3.98
CA PRO A 586 1.75 -37.55 -4.91
C PRO A 586 2.92 -38.20 -5.69
N ASP A 587 3.94 -37.43 -6.01
CA ASP A 587 5.11 -37.90 -6.77
C ASP A 587 6.11 -38.71 -5.92
N SER A 588 6.04 -38.65 -4.58
CA SER A 588 6.91 -39.44 -3.70
C SER A 588 6.42 -40.88 -3.48
N LEU A 589 5.18 -41.20 -3.85
CA LEU A 589 4.60 -42.54 -3.73
C LEU A 589 5.15 -43.54 -4.77
N VAL A 590 5.81 -43.05 -5.83
CA VAL A 590 6.46 -43.90 -6.86
C VAL A 590 7.73 -44.59 -6.33
N ALA A 591 8.32 -44.10 -5.23
CA ALA A 591 9.52 -44.68 -4.64
C ALA A 591 9.24 -45.78 -3.58
N ALA A 592 8.02 -45.87 -3.05
CA ALA A 592 7.66 -46.83 -2.01
C ALA A 592 7.10 -48.17 -2.57
N GLY A 593 6.90 -48.26 -3.89
CA GLY A 593 6.15 -49.32 -4.56
C GLY A 593 6.96 -50.24 -5.48
N SER A 594 8.22 -50.55 -5.18
CA SER A 594 8.89 -51.72 -5.77
C SER A 594 10.07 -52.18 -4.92
N VAL A 595 9.80 -52.71 -3.73
CA VAL A 595 10.71 -53.72 -3.18
C VAL A 595 10.48 -54.96 -4.03
N ALA A 596 11.32 -55.18 -5.05
CA ALA A 596 11.37 -56.45 -5.74
C ALA A 596 11.47 -57.53 -4.67
N ALA A 597 10.51 -58.47 -4.66
CA ALA A 597 10.61 -59.65 -3.80
C ALA A 597 11.99 -60.27 -4.03
N VAL A 598 12.84 -60.20 -3.02
CA VAL A 598 14.12 -60.93 -2.99
C VAL A 598 13.74 -62.39 -3.19
N PRO A 599 14.20 -63.08 -4.25
CA PRO A 599 13.94 -64.50 -4.37
C PRO A 599 14.54 -65.19 -3.15
N GLU A 600 13.70 -65.84 -2.35
CA GLU A 600 14.19 -66.70 -1.28
C GLU A 600 15.16 -67.72 -1.90
N PRO A 601 16.36 -67.93 -1.32
CA PRO A 601 17.18 -69.04 -1.75
C PRO A 601 16.42 -70.31 -1.40
N SER A 602 15.89 -71.00 -2.42
CA SER A 602 15.32 -72.33 -2.26
C SER A 602 16.33 -73.19 -1.51
N SER A 603 16.00 -73.61 -0.29
CA SER A 603 16.81 -74.46 0.58
C SER A 603 16.88 -75.92 0.08
N ILE A 604 16.76 -76.15 -1.24
CA ILE A 604 16.75 -77.47 -1.89
C ILE A 604 17.84 -77.58 -2.98
N ALA A 605 18.80 -76.64 -3.06
CA ALA A 605 19.93 -76.71 -4.00
C ALA A 605 21.32 -76.92 -3.36
N ILE A 606 21.41 -77.25 -2.06
CA ILE A 606 22.65 -77.72 -1.40
C ILE A 606 22.39 -79.11 -0.81
N ALA A 607 22.03 -80.07 -1.66
CA ALA A 607 22.11 -81.50 -1.33
C ALA A 607 22.47 -82.40 -2.52
N VAL A 608 22.73 -81.86 -3.72
CA VAL A 608 23.09 -82.67 -4.90
C VAL A 608 24.38 -82.19 -5.61
N GLY A 609 24.94 -81.03 -5.24
CA GLY A 609 26.22 -80.53 -5.79
C GLY A 609 27.50 -81.10 -5.15
N GLY A 610 27.39 -81.92 -4.09
CA GLY A 610 28.52 -82.34 -3.26
C GLY A 610 29.10 -83.74 -3.51
N VAL A 611 28.52 -84.56 -4.39
CA VAL A 611 28.95 -85.97 -4.56
C VAL A 611 29.49 -86.31 -5.97
N ILE A 612 29.42 -85.40 -6.96
CA ILE A 612 29.86 -85.70 -8.34
C ILE A 612 31.26 -85.14 -8.68
N ALA A 613 31.97 -84.52 -7.73
CA ALA A 613 33.36 -84.06 -7.91
C ALA A 613 34.43 -85.04 -7.40
N ALA A 614 34.08 -86.25 -6.96
CA ALA A 614 35.02 -87.21 -6.37
C ALA A 614 35.23 -88.53 -7.15
N LEU A 615 34.58 -88.76 -8.30
CA LEU A 615 34.74 -90.03 -9.05
C LEU A 615 35.01 -89.88 -10.56
N GLY A 616 35.31 -88.68 -11.05
CA GLY A 616 35.53 -88.42 -12.49
C GLY A 616 36.98 -88.31 -12.95
N TRP A 617 37.97 -88.32 -12.05
CA TRP A 617 39.38 -88.37 -12.43
C TRP A 617 39.81 -89.82 -12.65
N ASN A 618 39.19 -90.50 -13.62
CA ASN A 618 39.89 -91.58 -14.29
C ASN A 618 39.34 -91.86 -15.69
N ARG A 619 40.23 -91.61 -16.65
CA ARG A 619 40.42 -92.36 -17.89
C ARG A 619 39.35 -92.21 -18.98
N ARG A 620 39.70 -91.30 -19.90
CA ARG A 620 39.86 -91.59 -21.33
C ARG A 620 39.93 -93.11 -21.64
N ARG A 621 39.06 -93.60 -22.54
CA ARG A 621 39.40 -94.29 -23.81
C ARG A 621 38.13 -94.87 -24.49
N ARG A 622 37.72 -94.26 -25.62
CA ARG A 622 37.50 -94.83 -27.00
C ARG A 622 36.71 -96.15 -27.19
N PRO A 623 36.25 -96.54 -28.40
CA PRO A 623 35.77 -95.77 -29.58
C PRO A 623 34.51 -96.40 -30.28
N TRP A 624 34.03 -95.72 -31.34
CA TRP A 624 33.34 -96.16 -32.57
C TRP A 624 32.82 -97.61 -32.78
N CYS A 625 31.57 -97.69 -33.27
CA CYS A 625 31.03 -98.41 -34.46
C CYS A 625 29.59 -97.86 -34.67
N ARG A 626 29.03 -97.55 -35.84
CA ARG A 626 29.26 -97.90 -37.26
C ARG A 626 29.20 -96.66 -38.14
#